data_AF-A0A4Y9INQ3-F1
#
_entry.id   AF-A0A4Y9INQ3-F1
#
_cell.length_a   1.000
_cell.length_b   1.000
_cell.length_c   1.000
_cell.angle_alpha   90.00
_cell.angle_beta   90.00
_cell.angle_gamma   90.00
#
_symmetry.space_group_name_H-M   'P 1'
#
loop_
_entity.id
_entity.type
_entity.pdbx_description
1 polymer ?
#
loop_
_entity_poly.entity_id
_entity_poly.type
_entity_poly.pdbx_seq_one_letter_code
_entity_poly.pdbx_strand_id
1 'polypeptide(L)'
;MIREVKIDSFDDICSSFSIWIIKYCSQNYTFPLYMVWYSDTDVEGRHAFMLDKSGCIFAVTDLVKIKETLLKNIDKIQQPNNLMNWLACFGDIIPEYVESYNVGQIENNIRGNDFYDESITQFIGFINLFGDFVYQSKDNLLYERDLNNKYISMVYKYYDQYIQSSNYKIKEQYNQKDKPRLEINHLELLHAFIKIRYVIEENISVAYLQNTVQSL
;
A
#
# COMPACT_ATOMS: atom_id res chain seq x y z
N MET A 1 -21.54 4.20 -26.10
CA MET A 1 -20.74 5.40 -26.39
C MET A 1 -19.51 5.30 -25.51
N ILE A 2 -18.41 4.75 -26.05
CA ILE A 2 -17.18 4.57 -25.29
C ILE A 2 -16.57 5.96 -25.21
N ARG A 3 -16.49 6.55 -24.01
CA ARG A 3 -15.66 7.75 -23.82
C ARG A 3 -14.24 7.32 -24.16
N GLU A 4 -13.66 7.90 -25.20
CA GLU A 4 -12.21 7.86 -25.37
C GLU A 4 -11.61 8.52 -24.13
N VAL A 5 -11.02 7.70 -23.26
CA VAL A 5 -10.27 8.23 -22.13
C VAL A 5 -8.99 8.80 -22.71
N LYS A 6 -8.86 10.12 -22.64
CA LYS A 6 -7.64 10.80 -23.02
C LYS A 6 -6.59 10.48 -21.96
N ILE A 7 -5.58 9.71 -22.35
CA ILE A 7 -4.46 9.36 -21.47
C ILE A 7 -3.41 10.45 -21.62
N ASP A 8 -3.33 11.36 -20.66
CA ASP A 8 -2.33 12.44 -20.64
C ASP A 8 -1.30 12.26 -19.52
N SER A 9 -1.59 11.42 -18.51
CA SER A 9 -0.76 11.20 -17.33
C SER A 9 -0.71 9.74 -16.88
N PHE A 10 0.23 9.41 -15.99
CA PHE A 10 0.28 8.08 -15.38
C PHE A 10 -0.95 7.78 -14.54
N ASP A 11 -1.50 8.78 -13.84
CA ASP A 11 -2.72 8.64 -13.04
C ASP A 11 -3.95 8.29 -13.90
N ASP A 12 -4.05 8.85 -15.12
CA ASP A 12 -5.11 8.49 -16.07
C ASP A 12 -5.01 7.02 -16.48
N ILE A 13 -3.79 6.52 -16.70
CA ILE A 13 -3.55 5.09 -17.00
C ILE A 13 -4.00 4.25 -15.81
N CYS A 14 -3.52 4.57 -14.61
CA CYS A 14 -3.83 3.83 -13.40
C CYS A 14 -5.33 3.76 -13.12
N SER A 15 -6.01 4.89 -13.21
CA SER A 15 -7.46 4.99 -12.99
C SER A 15 -8.27 4.25 -14.06
N SER A 16 -7.82 4.25 -15.33
CA SER A 16 -8.50 3.55 -16.43
C SER A 16 -8.49 2.03 -16.29
N PHE A 17 -7.43 1.49 -15.68
CA PHE A 17 -7.26 0.04 -15.52
C PHE A 17 -7.46 -0.45 -14.09
N SER A 18 -7.65 0.48 -13.14
CA SER A 18 -7.73 0.19 -11.71
C SER A 18 -6.49 -0.53 -11.16
N ILE A 19 -5.31 -0.09 -11.62
CA ILE A 19 -4.00 -0.63 -11.25
C ILE A 19 -3.09 0.54 -10.90
N TRP A 20 -2.54 0.55 -9.69
CA TRP A 20 -1.66 1.59 -9.16
C TRP A 20 -0.34 1.02 -8.68
N ILE A 21 0.63 1.91 -8.43
CA ILE A 21 1.91 1.57 -7.81
C ILE A 21 1.94 2.24 -6.44
N ILE A 22 2.32 1.48 -5.41
CA ILE A 22 2.63 2.04 -4.08
C ILE A 22 4.14 2.03 -3.85
N LYS A 23 4.61 3.00 -3.07
CA LYS A 23 6.01 3.09 -2.63
C LYS A 23 6.13 2.71 -1.16
N TYR A 24 6.76 1.57 -0.91
CA TYR A 24 7.02 1.04 0.41
C TYR A 24 8.45 1.38 0.87
N CYS A 25 8.59 2.09 1.99
CA CYS A 25 9.89 2.44 2.57
C CYS A 25 10.00 1.81 3.96
N SER A 26 10.96 0.90 4.11
CA SER A 26 11.30 0.30 5.40
C SER A 26 12.80 0.36 5.63
N GLN A 27 13.18 0.36 6.91
CA GLN A 27 14.59 0.30 7.34
C GLN A 27 15.23 -1.06 7.03
N ASN A 28 14.43 -2.09 6.73
CA ASN A 28 14.91 -3.42 6.35
C ASN A 28 15.36 -3.52 4.88
N TYR A 29 15.12 -2.48 4.07
CA TYR A 29 15.57 -2.41 2.68
C TYR A 29 16.47 -1.18 2.47
N THR A 30 17.50 -1.31 1.64
CA THR A 30 18.42 -0.22 1.31
C THR A 30 17.83 0.80 0.34
N PHE A 31 16.73 0.45 -0.32
CA PHE A 31 16.00 1.28 -1.28
C PHE A 31 14.49 1.07 -1.08
N PRO A 32 13.65 2.05 -1.48
CA PRO A 32 12.21 1.86 -1.55
C PRO A 32 11.85 0.68 -2.45
N LEU A 33 10.80 -0.03 -2.06
CA LEU A 33 10.18 -1.05 -2.88
C LEU A 33 8.92 -0.48 -3.53
N TYR A 34 8.67 -0.86 -4.78
CA TYR A 34 7.48 -0.48 -5.53
C TYR A 34 6.64 -1.72 -5.78
N MET A 35 5.39 -1.69 -5.34
CA MET A 35 4.47 -2.82 -5.42
C MET A 35 3.26 -2.41 -6.25
N VAL A 36 2.74 -3.34 -7.05
CA VAL A 36 1.51 -3.11 -7.80
C VAL A 36 0.31 -3.45 -6.92
N TRP A 37 -0.62 -2.51 -6.82
CA TRP A 37 -1.84 -2.58 -6.03
C TRP A 37 -3.02 -2.30 -6.96
N TYR A 38 -4.08 -3.11 -6.91
CA TYR A 38 -5.13 -3.07 -7.93
C TYR A 38 -6.50 -3.45 -7.37
N SER A 39 -7.56 -2.97 -8.02
CA SER A 39 -8.95 -3.30 -7.68
C SER A 39 -9.72 -3.96 -8.83
N ASP A 40 -9.05 -4.32 -9.93
CA ASP A 40 -9.63 -5.11 -11.04
C ASP A 40 -9.79 -6.59 -10.67
N THR A 41 -10.34 -6.83 -9.48
CA THR A 41 -10.70 -8.14 -8.94
C THR A 41 -12.17 -8.46 -9.21
N ASP A 42 -12.56 -9.72 -9.06
CA ASP A 42 -13.97 -10.13 -9.14
C ASP A 42 -14.82 -9.64 -7.95
N VAL A 43 -14.19 -8.99 -6.95
CA VAL A 43 -14.85 -8.50 -5.73
C VAL A 43 -14.84 -6.97 -5.72
N GLU A 44 -16.02 -6.38 -5.89
CA GLU A 44 -16.19 -4.93 -5.88
C GLU A 44 -15.67 -4.31 -4.57
N GLY A 45 -14.93 -3.20 -4.70
CA GLY A 45 -14.38 -2.45 -3.58
C GLY A 45 -13.19 -3.10 -2.87
N ARG A 46 -12.73 -4.27 -3.32
CA ARG A 46 -11.53 -4.92 -2.79
C ARG A 46 -10.31 -4.55 -3.62
N HIS A 47 -9.25 -4.14 -2.92
CA HIS A 47 -7.94 -4.00 -3.51
C HIS A 47 -7.08 -5.20 -3.16
N ALA A 48 -6.08 -5.48 -3.98
CA ALA A 48 -5.17 -6.60 -3.83
C ALA A 48 -3.76 -6.22 -4.28
N PHE A 49 -2.78 -6.99 -3.81
CA PHE A 49 -1.41 -6.93 -4.29
C PHE A 49 -1.20 -7.87 -5.46
N MET A 50 -0.33 -7.45 -6.37
CA MET A 50 0.23 -8.39 -7.32
C MET A 50 1.14 -9.37 -6.58
N LEU A 51 0.85 -10.66 -6.72
CA LEU A 51 1.62 -11.72 -6.08
C LEU A 51 2.50 -12.44 -7.10
N ASP A 52 3.59 -13.03 -6.62
CA ASP A 52 4.26 -14.09 -7.36
C ASP A 52 3.49 -15.42 -7.26
N LYS A 53 3.92 -16.41 -8.03
CA LYS A 53 3.32 -17.75 -8.01
C LYS A 53 3.50 -18.50 -6.68
N SER A 54 4.37 -18.03 -5.78
CA SER A 54 4.47 -18.54 -4.40
C SER A 54 3.52 -17.86 -3.42
N GLY A 55 2.80 -16.82 -3.85
CA GLY A 55 1.86 -16.07 -3.01
C GLY A 55 2.47 -14.90 -2.26
N CYS A 56 3.75 -14.57 -2.52
CA CYS A 56 4.41 -13.41 -1.94
C CYS A 56 4.09 -12.15 -2.76
N ILE A 57 3.99 -11.00 -2.10
CA ILE A 57 3.86 -9.68 -2.73
C ILE A 57 5.04 -9.44 -3.66
N PHE A 58 4.76 -9.28 -4.95
CA PHE A 58 5.78 -8.97 -5.93
C PHE A 58 6.16 -7.49 -5.84
N ALA A 59 7.45 -7.24 -5.59
CA ALA A 59 7.98 -5.89 -5.47
C ALA A 59 9.19 -5.67 -6.39
N VAL A 60 9.35 -4.44 -6.86
CA VAL A 60 10.53 -4.02 -7.64
C VAL A 60 11.28 -2.92 -6.91
N THR A 61 12.54 -2.71 -7.25
CA THR A 61 13.42 -1.73 -6.58
C THR A 61 13.56 -0.42 -7.35
N ASP A 62 13.13 -0.39 -8.61
CA ASP A 62 13.26 0.74 -9.52
C ASP A 62 11.91 1.02 -10.21
N LEU A 63 11.30 2.15 -9.84
CA LEU A 63 10.02 2.61 -10.39
C LEU A 63 10.10 2.86 -11.90
N VAL A 64 11.20 3.45 -12.37
CA VAL A 64 11.37 3.79 -13.79
C VAL A 64 11.41 2.52 -14.64
N LYS A 65 11.97 1.44 -14.07
CA LYS A 65 12.10 0.14 -14.73
C LYS A 65 10.99 -0.85 -14.39
N ILE A 66 9.90 -0.41 -13.75
CA ILE A 66 8.83 -1.33 -13.31
C ILE A 66 8.21 -2.08 -14.49
N LYS A 67 7.94 -1.40 -15.62
CA LYS A 67 7.38 -2.00 -16.84
C LYS A 67 8.27 -3.14 -17.35
N GLU A 68 9.57 -2.88 -17.50
CA GLU A 68 10.53 -3.88 -17.98
C GLU A 68 10.64 -5.06 -17.02
N THR A 69 10.65 -4.77 -15.71
CA THR A 69 10.78 -5.79 -14.67
C THR A 69 9.54 -6.70 -14.64
N LEU A 70 8.34 -6.13 -14.78
CA LEU A 70 7.09 -6.87 -14.86
C LEU A 70 7.05 -7.76 -16.11
N LEU A 71 7.37 -7.21 -17.29
CA LEU A 71 7.39 -7.99 -18.54
C LEU A 71 8.39 -9.15 -18.49
N LYS A 72 9.58 -8.95 -17.90
CA LYS A 72 10.58 -10.03 -17.72
C LYS A 72 10.15 -11.12 -16.74
N ASN A 73 9.24 -10.82 -15.82
CA ASN A 73 8.77 -11.75 -14.80
C ASN A 73 7.30 -12.15 -14.99
N ILE A 74 6.72 -11.91 -16.17
CA ILE A 74 5.30 -12.14 -16.46
C ILE A 74 4.85 -13.58 -16.18
N ASP A 75 5.75 -14.55 -16.39
CA ASP A 75 5.52 -15.98 -16.14
C ASP A 75 5.66 -16.38 -14.67
N LYS A 76 6.15 -15.48 -13.81
CA LYS A 76 6.36 -15.72 -12.38
C LYS A 76 5.33 -15.01 -11.50
N ILE A 77 4.56 -14.10 -12.07
CA ILE A 77 3.55 -13.32 -11.36
C ILE A 77 2.14 -13.84 -11.61
N GLN A 78 1.26 -13.64 -10.62
CA GLN A 78 -0.17 -13.76 -10.75
C GLN A 78 -0.68 -12.46 -11.37
N GLN A 79 -1.27 -12.55 -12.56
CA GLN A 79 -1.58 -11.38 -13.38
C GLN A 79 -2.98 -10.85 -13.05
N PRO A 80 -3.11 -9.55 -12.71
CA PRO A 80 -4.39 -8.85 -12.78
C PRO A 80 -4.98 -8.91 -14.18
N ASN A 81 -6.30 -8.85 -14.29
CA ASN A 81 -7.02 -8.97 -15.55
C ASN A 81 -6.56 -7.93 -16.60
N ASN A 82 -6.31 -6.70 -16.14
CA ASN A 82 -5.95 -5.58 -17.00
C ASN A 82 -4.44 -5.33 -17.12
N LEU A 83 -3.59 -6.18 -16.54
CA LEU A 83 -2.14 -5.93 -16.46
C LEU A 83 -1.52 -5.61 -17.82
N MET A 84 -1.79 -6.42 -18.84
CA MET A 84 -1.18 -6.23 -20.17
C MET A 84 -1.67 -4.95 -20.86
N ASN A 85 -2.94 -4.58 -20.66
CA ASN A 85 -3.49 -3.34 -21.20
C ASN A 85 -2.88 -2.12 -20.50
N TRP A 86 -2.74 -2.19 -19.17
CA TRP A 86 -2.08 -1.16 -18.37
C TRP A 86 -0.62 -0.94 -18.80
N LEU A 87 0.15 -2.03 -18.97
CA LEU A 87 1.55 -1.96 -19.43
C LEU A 87 1.70 -1.42 -20.86
N ALA A 88 0.74 -1.72 -21.74
CA ALA A 88 0.73 -1.22 -23.12
C ALA A 88 0.57 0.31 -23.17
N CYS A 89 -0.18 0.90 -22.23
CA CYS A 89 -0.46 2.34 -22.18
C CYS A 89 0.67 3.20 -21.62
N PHE A 90 1.74 2.62 -21.05
CA PHE A 90 2.86 3.41 -20.52
C PHE A 90 3.49 4.33 -21.56
N GLY A 91 3.59 3.92 -22.84
CA GLY A 91 4.25 4.74 -23.88
C GLY A 91 5.59 5.32 -23.42
N ASP A 92 5.72 6.65 -23.51
CA ASP A 92 6.83 7.46 -22.97
C ASP A 92 6.51 8.09 -21.59
N ILE A 93 5.36 7.78 -21.00
CA ILE A 93 4.94 8.30 -19.69
C ILE A 93 5.80 7.67 -18.60
N ILE A 94 6.37 8.54 -17.75
CA ILE A 94 7.19 8.13 -16.62
C ILE A 94 6.27 7.54 -15.53
N PRO A 95 6.55 6.34 -15.01
CA PRO A 95 5.74 5.75 -13.95
C PRO A 95 5.82 6.56 -12.65
N GLU A 96 4.67 6.70 -11.99
CA GLU A 96 4.53 7.38 -10.69
C GLU A 96 3.89 6.42 -9.67
N TYR A 97 3.92 6.77 -8.39
CA TYR A 97 3.22 6.01 -7.34
C TYR A 97 2.08 6.85 -6.76
N VAL A 98 0.97 6.19 -6.43
CA VAL A 98 -0.23 6.87 -5.89
C VAL A 98 -0.05 7.20 -4.41
N GLU A 99 0.63 6.32 -3.67
CA GLU A 99 0.80 6.45 -2.23
C GLU A 99 2.19 5.98 -1.79
N SER A 100 2.68 6.56 -0.70
CA SER A 100 3.94 6.15 -0.07
C SER A 100 3.75 5.83 1.41
N TYR A 101 4.23 4.67 1.79
CA TYR A 101 4.20 4.16 3.15
C TYR A 101 5.61 4.16 3.73
N ASN A 102 5.92 5.16 4.56
CA ASN A 102 7.17 5.20 5.30
C ASN A 102 7.00 4.47 6.65
N VAL A 103 7.19 3.16 6.60
CA VAL A 103 6.99 2.24 7.72
C VAL A 103 7.96 2.56 8.87
N GLY A 104 9.18 2.99 8.55
CA GLY A 104 10.15 3.43 9.57
C GLY A 104 9.69 4.69 10.31
N GLN A 105 9.07 5.65 9.61
CA GLN A 105 8.50 6.84 10.24
C GLN A 105 7.29 6.49 11.11
N ILE A 106 6.39 5.62 10.63
CA ILE A 106 5.24 5.15 11.41
C ILE A 106 5.72 4.51 12.73
N GLU A 107 6.71 3.62 12.65
CA GLU A 107 7.29 2.98 13.83
C GLU A 107 7.88 3.99 14.83
N ASN A 108 8.64 4.96 14.33
CA ASN A 108 9.25 5.99 15.16
C ASN A 108 8.20 6.88 15.82
N ASN A 109 7.14 7.23 15.11
CA ASN A 109 6.01 8.00 15.66
C ASN A 109 5.32 7.22 16.78
N ILE A 110 5.05 5.92 16.59
CA ILE A 110 4.46 5.09 17.65
C ILE A 110 5.41 5.00 18.86
N ARG A 111 6.71 4.77 18.62
CA ARG A 111 7.72 4.69 19.68
C ARG A 111 7.86 6.00 20.47
N GLY A 112 7.76 7.14 19.78
CA GLY A 112 7.79 8.48 20.36
C GLY A 112 6.48 8.90 21.03
N ASN A 113 5.41 8.10 20.90
CA ASN A 113 4.05 8.47 21.30
C ASN A 113 3.55 9.76 20.57
N ASP A 114 3.99 9.94 19.32
CA ASP A 114 3.72 11.10 18.47
C ASP A 114 2.49 10.86 17.59
N PHE A 115 1.30 11.00 18.18
CA PHE A 115 0.01 10.78 17.52
C PHE A 115 -0.67 12.09 17.09
N TYR A 116 -0.18 12.68 16.00
CA TYR A 116 -0.85 13.78 15.29
C TYR A 116 -1.62 13.24 14.07
N ASP A 117 -2.49 14.05 13.48
CA ASP A 117 -3.47 13.59 12.49
C ASP A 117 -2.83 12.88 11.29
N GLU A 118 -1.73 13.42 10.78
CA GLU A 118 -0.98 12.81 9.68
C GLU A 118 -0.30 11.49 10.10
N SER A 119 0.30 11.40 11.30
CA SER A 119 0.91 10.13 11.73
C SER A 119 -0.12 9.03 11.94
N ILE A 120 -1.31 9.38 12.46
CA ILE A 120 -2.44 8.46 12.57
C ILE A 120 -2.97 8.07 11.19
N THR A 121 -3.07 9.01 10.26
CA THR A 121 -3.52 8.74 8.88
C THR A 121 -2.57 7.78 8.17
N GLN A 122 -1.26 8.00 8.27
CA GLN A 122 -0.25 7.09 7.71
C GLN A 122 -0.31 5.69 8.35
N PHE A 123 -0.51 5.62 9.67
CA PHE A 123 -0.71 4.35 10.36
C PHE A 123 -1.95 3.61 9.82
N ILE A 124 -3.10 4.28 9.75
CA ILE A 124 -4.35 3.67 9.26
C ILE A 124 -4.23 3.25 7.80
N GLY A 125 -3.62 4.07 6.94
CA GLY A 125 -3.34 3.68 5.56
C GLY A 125 -2.51 2.39 5.50
N PHE A 126 -1.46 2.28 6.31
CA PHE A 126 -0.64 1.08 6.37
C PHE A 126 -1.42 -0.15 6.87
N ILE A 127 -2.31 0.02 7.85
CA ILE A 127 -3.15 -1.10 8.32
C ILE A 127 -4.19 -1.49 7.26
N ASN A 128 -4.79 -0.54 6.54
CA ASN A 128 -5.68 -0.84 5.41
C ASN A 128 -4.94 -1.64 4.34
N LEU A 129 -3.72 -1.20 4.00
CA LEU A 129 -2.85 -1.90 3.08
C LEU A 129 -2.55 -3.33 3.52
N PHE A 130 -2.29 -3.53 4.82
CA PHE A 130 -2.17 -4.89 5.37
C PHE A 130 -3.49 -5.67 5.26
N GLY A 131 -4.62 -5.02 5.48
CA GLY A 131 -5.96 -5.59 5.29
C GLY A 131 -6.14 -6.15 3.88
N ASP A 132 -5.77 -5.40 2.85
CA ASP A 132 -5.82 -5.87 1.46
C ASP A 132 -5.00 -7.14 1.27
N PHE A 133 -3.78 -7.20 1.82
CA PHE A 133 -2.95 -8.40 1.79
C PHE A 133 -3.61 -9.59 2.53
N VAL A 134 -4.20 -9.36 3.70
CA VAL A 134 -4.81 -10.43 4.51
C VAL A 134 -6.05 -11.00 3.81
N TYR A 135 -6.89 -10.14 3.24
CA TYR A 135 -8.19 -10.55 2.70
C TYR A 135 -8.15 -10.98 1.24
N GLN A 136 -7.06 -10.76 0.50
CA GLN A 136 -6.95 -11.18 -0.90
C GLN A 136 -6.91 -12.70 -1.10
N SER A 137 -6.45 -13.49 -0.13
CA SER A 137 -6.32 -14.96 -0.25
C SER A 137 -6.73 -15.68 1.03
N LYS A 138 -7.16 -16.94 0.89
CA LYS A 138 -7.51 -17.79 2.06
C LYS A 138 -6.31 -18.10 2.93
N ASP A 139 -5.14 -18.26 2.33
CA ASP A 139 -3.90 -18.59 3.05
C ASP A 139 -3.48 -17.44 3.97
N ASN A 140 -3.80 -16.20 3.60
CA ASN A 140 -3.44 -15.01 4.37
C ASN A 140 -4.41 -14.73 5.53
N LEU A 141 -5.59 -15.37 5.58
CA LEU A 141 -6.57 -15.17 6.67
C LEU A 141 -6.04 -15.57 8.05
N LEU A 142 -4.97 -16.37 8.13
CA LEU A 142 -4.32 -16.69 9.39
C LEU A 142 -3.80 -15.45 10.15
N TYR A 143 -3.58 -14.34 9.43
CA TYR A 143 -3.13 -13.05 9.97
C TYR A 143 -4.28 -12.11 10.38
N GLU A 144 -5.54 -12.49 10.17
CA GLU A 144 -6.70 -11.66 10.54
C GLU A 144 -6.73 -11.29 12.03
N ARG A 145 -6.22 -12.16 12.89
CA ARG A 145 -6.09 -11.88 14.33
C ARG A 145 -5.19 -10.67 14.63
N ASP A 146 -4.22 -10.39 13.75
CA ASP A 146 -3.26 -9.30 13.92
C ASP A 146 -3.91 -7.96 13.54
N LEU A 147 -4.78 -7.94 12.53
CA LEU A 147 -5.66 -6.80 12.23
C LEU A 147 -6.63 -6.47 13.37
N ASN A 148 -7.19 -7.52 13.99
CA ASN A 148 -8.16 -7.40 15.08
C ASN A 148 -7.51 -7.11 16.46
N ASN A 149 -6.26 -6.64 16.47
CA ASN A 149 -5.60 -6.24 17.70
C ASN A 149 -6.32 -5.04 18.34
N LYS A 150 -6.60 -5.14 19.64
CA LYS A 150 -7.36 -4.12 20.38
C LYS A 150 -6.79 -2.70 20.26
N TYR A 151 -5.46 -2.54 20.23
CA TYR A 151 -4.83 -1.23 20.14
C TYR A 151 -4.96 -0.63 18.74
N ILE A 152 -4.85 -1.46 17.71
CA ILE A 152 -5.12 -1.05 16.31
C ILE A 152 -6.57 -0.58 16.19
N SER A 153 -7.53 -1.34 16.74
CA SER A 153 -8.94 -0.94 16.74
C SER A 153 -9.21 0.36 17.49
N MET A 154 -8.44 0.67 18.54
CA MET A 154 -8.54 1.96 19.24
C MET A 154 -8.10 3.12 18.34
N VAL A 155 -7.01 2.95 17.58
CA VAL A 155 -6.53 3.97 16.63
C VAL A 155 -7.55 4.17 15.50
N TYR A 156 -8.13 3.10 14.95
CA TYR A 156 -9.20 3.20 13.94
C TYR A 156 -10.39 3.98 14.45
N LYS A 157 -10.92 3.63 15.63
CA LYS A 157 -12.06 4.34 16.22
C LYS A 157 -11.78 5.82 16.40
N TYR A 158 -10.57 6.17 16.84
CA TYR A 158 -10.16 7.56 16.97
C TYR A 158 -10.06 8.26 15.60
N TYR A 159 -9.46 7.61 14.61
CA TYR A 159 -9.36 8.12 13.24
C TYR A 159 -10.75 8.39 12.64
N ASP A 160 -11.67 7.42 12.70
CA ASP A 160 -13.02 7.56 12.16
C ASP A 160 -13.78 8.70 12.88
N GLN A 161 -13.70 8.72 14.22
CA GLN A 161 -14.45 9.66 15.04
C GLN A 161 -13.95 11.10 14.91
N TYR A 162 -12.64 11.34 14.81
CA TYR A 162 -12.05 12.68 14.97
C TYR A 162 -11.17 13.16 13.81
N ILE A 163 -10.73 12.28 12.90
CA ILE A 163 -9.92 12.66 11.74
C ILE A 163 -10.79 12.58 10.48
N GLN A 164 -11.26 11.38 10.13
CA GLN A 164 -12.07 11.16 8.94
C GLN A 164 -13.36 11.98 8.97
N SER A 165 -14.10 11.97 10.09
CA SER A 165 -15.34 12.73 10.22
C SER A 165 -15.15 14.25 10.02
N SER A 166 -13.99 14.79 10.41
CA SER A 166 -13.66 16.21 10.23
C SER A 166 -13.35 16.59 8.78
N ASN A 167 -12.98 15.62 7.94
CA ASN A 167 -12.80 15.81 6.51
C ASN A 167 -14.13 15.82 5.74
N TYR A 168 -15.16 15.13 6.27
CA TYR A 168 -16.48 15.03 5.62
C TYR A 168 -17.54 15.99 6.18
N LYS A 169 -17.43 16.40 7.45
CA LYS A 169 -18.34 17.41 8.03
C LYS A 169 -17.86 18.80 7.64
N ILE A 170 -18.78 19.57 7.05
CA ILE A 170 -18.64 21.02 6.83
C ILE A 170 -17.94 21.64 8.05
N LYS A 171 -16.81 22.33 7.82
CA LYS A 171 -15.90 22.96 8.80
C LYS A 171 -16.57 23.87 9.85
N GLU A 172 -17.89 24.03 9.81
CA GLU A 172 -18.67 24.95 10.64
C GLU A 172 -19.13 24.35 11.99
N GLN A 173 -19.00 23.04 12.23
CA GLN A 173 -19.42 22.43 13.51
C GLN A 173 -18.32 21.71 14.30
N TYR A 174 -17.14 21.49 13.70
CA TYR A 174 -16.03 20.82 14.38
C TYR A 174 -14.94 21.84 14.72
N ASN A 175 -14.95 22.31 15.97
CA ASN A 175 -13.86 23.15 16.47
C ASN A 175 -12.66 22.24 16.70
N GLN A 176 -11.64 22.30 15.83
CA GLN A 176 -10.39 21.51 15.99
C GLN A 176 -9.73 21.70 17.37
N LYS A 177 -10.05 22.79 18.07
CA LYS A 177 -9.57 23.09 19.44
C LYS A 177 -10.07 22.13 20.52
N ASP A 178 -11.19 21.42 20.28
CA ASP A 178 -11.80 20.51 21.27
C ASP A 178 -11.48 19.02 21.00
N LYS A 179 -10.60 18.74 20.04
CA LYS A 179 -10.22 17.37 19.70
C LYS A 179 -9.41 16.75 20.85
N PRO A 180 -9.86 15.64 21.47
CA PRO A 180 -9.11 14.98 22.52
C PRO A 180 -7.83 14.38 21.95
N ARG A 181 -6.76 14.28 22.75
CA ARG A 181 -5.57 13.52 22.35
C ARG A 181 -5.90 12.02 22.34
N LEU A 182 -5.24 11.27 21.46
CA LEU A 182 -5.30 9.81 21.50
C LEU A 182 -4.54 9.30 22.73
N GLU A 183 -5.29 8.80 23.72
CA GLU A 183 -4.72 8.13 24.89
C GLU A 183 -4.66 6.63 24.63
N ILE A 184 -3.44 6.09 24.49
CA ILE A 184 -3.20 4.68 24.17
C ILE A 184 -1.89 4.18 24.79
N ASN A 185 -1.82 2.88 25.08
CA ASN A 185 -0.55 2.24 25.38
C ASN A 185 0.27 2.08 24.10
N HIS A 186 1.12 3.06 23.81
CA HIS A 186 1.92 3.11 22.58
C HIS A 186 2.93 1.96 22.45
N LEU A 187 3.42 1.38 23.56
CA LEU A 187 4.32 0.23 23.51
C LEU A 187 3.61 -1.03 23.01
N GLU A 188 2.36 -1.22 23.43
CA GLU A 188 1.58 -2.35 22.96
C GLU A 188 1.11 -2.17 21.52
N LEU A 189 0.80 -0.93 21.12
CA LEU A 189 0.56 -0.60 19.70
C LEU A 189 1.83 -0.86 18.87
N LEU A 190 3.01 -0.50 19.39
CA LEU A 190 4.29 -0.75 18.73
C LEU A 190 4.52 -2.24 18.52
N HIS A 191 4.27 -3.08 19.53
CA HIS A 191 4.35 -4.54 19.39
C HIS A 191 3.40 -5.07 18.31
N ALA A 192 2.16 -4.60 18.27
CA ALA A 192 1.19 -4.99 17.25
C ALA A 192 1.66 -4.57 15.84
N PHE A 193 2.13 -3.33 15.71
CA PHE A 193 2.65 -2.79 14.46
C PHE A 193 3.87 -3.56 13.95
N ILE A 194 4.86 -3.82 14.80
CA ILE A 194 6.07 -4.58 14.44
C ILE A 194 5.70 -5.98 13.92
N LYS A 195 4.71 -6.63 14.54
CA LYS A 195 4.22 -7.94 14.10
C LYS A 195 3.62 -7.87 12.70
N ILE A 196 2.76 -6.88 12.44
CA ILE A 196 2.16 -6.68 11.12
C ILE A 196 3.23 -6.37 10.06
N ARG A 197 4.15 -5.45 10.37
CA ARG A 197 5.28 -5.12 9.50
C ARG A 197 6.07 -6.37 9.14
N TYR A 198 6.43 -7.17 10.14
CA TYR A 198 7.17 -8.41 9.93
C TYR A 198 6.41 -9.37 9.00
N VAL A 199 5.09 -9.53 9.18
CA VAL A 199 4.29 -10.37 8.27
C VAL A 199 4.35 -9.86 6.84
N ILE A 200 4.15 -8.55 6.60
CA ILE A 200 4.26 -8.01 5.24
C ILE A 200 5.65 -8.29 4.67
N GLU A 201 6.71 -7.95 5.40
CA GLU A 201 8.08 -8.02 4.89
C GLU A 201 8.56 -9.43 4.59
N GLU A 202 8.17 -10.41 5.40
CA GLU A 202 8.46 -11.83 5.15
C GLU A 202 7.70 -12.38 3.93
N ASN A 203 6.61 -11.71 3.55
CA ASN A 203 5.81 -12.05 2.38
C ASN A 203 6.10 -11.13 1.18
N ILE A 204 7.24 -10.44 1.16
CA ILE A 204 7.69 -9.69 -0.02
C ILE A 204 8.70 -10.51 -0.82
N SER A 205 8.46 -10.60 -2.13
CA SER A 205 9.38 -11.16 -3.12
C SER A 205 9.93 -10.03 -3.99
N VAL A 206 11.22 -9.74 -3.83
CA VAL A 206 11.88 -8.62 -4.53
C VAL A 206 12.47 -9.10 -5.86
N ALA A 207 11.98 -8.53 -6.95
CA ALA A 207 12.52 -8.71 -8.29
C ALA A 207 13.52 -7.61 -8.64
N TYR A 208 14.70 -8.04 -9.09
CA TYR A 208 15.75 -7.16 -9.58
C TYR A 208 15.80 -7.20 -11.09
N LEU A 209 15.92 -6.04 -11.74
CA LEU A 209 16.36 -6.00 -13.13
C LEU A 209 17.86 -6.31 -13.15
N GLN A 210 18.23 -7.56 -13.41
CA GLN A 210 19.63 -7.88 -13.67
C GLN A 210 20.07 -7.09 -14.91
N ASN A 211 21.08 -6.23 -14.74
CA ASN A 211 21.80 -5.69 -15.89
C ASN A 211 22.53 -6.87 -16.52
N THR A 212 22.08 -7.31 -17.70
CA THR A 212 22.86 -8.19 -18.56
C THR A 212 24.09 -7.41 -18.98
N VAL A 213 25.14 -7.43 -18.17
CA VAL A 213 26.49 -7.18 -18.69
C VAL A 213 26.82 -8.42 -19.49
N GLN A 214 26.52 -8.39 -20.79
CA GLN A 214 27.19 -9.28 -21.72
C GLN A 214 28.67 -8.94 -21.63
N SER A 215 29.43 -9.75 -20.91
CA SER A 215 30.87 -9.81 -21.06
C SER A 215 31.14 -10.25 -22.50
N LEU A 216 31.58 -9.29 -23.32
CA LEU A 216 32.24 -9.55 -24.61
C LEU A 216 33.52 -10.36 -24.40
#